data_AF-N1MTE4-F1
#
_entry.id   AF-N1MTE4-F1
#
_cell.length_a   1.000
_cell.length_b   1.000
_cell.length_c   1.000
_cell.angle_alpha   90.00
_cell.angle_beta   90.00
_cell.angle_gamma   90.00
#
_symmetry.space_group_name_H-M   'P 1'
#
loop_
_entity.id
_entity.type
_entity.pdbx_description
1 polymer ?
#
loop_
_entity_poly.entity_id
_entity_poly.type
_entity_poly.pdbx_seq_one_letter_code
_entity_poly.pdbx_strand_id
1 'polypeptide(L)'
;MTEPSGTPFLLIVFDTAQATFSVEGPVSDDRAWQAAIAAACVDRATVGYHACLDGGARMWRRTAAQEFRERTGYRRVAMGSIVQI
;
A
#
# COMPACT_ATOMS: atom_id res chain seq x y z
N MET A 1 8.35 5.88 24.25
CA MET A 1 7.71 4.56 24.02
C MET A 1 6.38 4.86 23.39
N THR A 2 6.25 4.68 22.08
CA THR A 2 5.02 5.00 21.34
C THR A 2 4.20 3.72 21.27
N GLU A 3 3.02 3.73 21.87
CA GLU A 3 2.07 2.61 21.88
C GLU A 3 1.77 2.16 20.44
N PRO A 4 1.69 0.85 20.14
CA PRO A 4 1.21 0.41 18.84
C PRO A 4 -0.29 0.67 18.81
N SER A 5 -0.73 1.71 18.11
CA SER A 5 -2.13 2.02 17.87
C SER A 5 -2.78 0.99 16.92
N GLY A 6 -2.77 -0.28 17.33
CA GLY A 6 -3.93 -1.15 17.54
C GLY A 6 -4.87 -1.53 16.41
N THR A 7 -4.91 -0.81 15.28
CA THR A 7 -5.85 -1.11 14.20
C THR A 7 -5.07 -1.54 12.96
N PRO A 8 -5.13 -2.82 12.55
CA PRO A 8 -4.51 -3.22 11.29
C PRO A 8 -5.10 -2.40 10.16
N PHE A 9 -4.27 -1.95 9.23
CA PHE A 9 -4.68 -1.18 8.06
C PHE A 9 -4.15 -1.82 6.78
N LEU A 10 -4.67 -1.39 5.63
CA LEU A 10 -4.10 -1.76 4.34
C LEU A 10 -3.22 -0.66 3.82
N LEU A 11 -2.13 -1.03 3.14
CA LEU A 11 -1.37 -0.12 2.30
C LEU A 11 -1.76 -0.34 0.85
N ILE A 12 -1.94 0.73 0.10
CA ILE A 12 -1.91 0.70 -1.35
C ILE A 12 -0.56 1.26 -1.76
N VAL A 13 0.30 0.43 -2.33
CA VAL A 13 1.57 0.85 -2.92
C VAL A 13 1.34 1.01 -4.41
N PHE A 14 1.82 2.08 -5.02
CA PHE A 14 1.64 2.35 -6.43
C PHE A 14 2.92 2.82 -7.08
N ASP A 15 3.04 2.56 -8.38
CA ASP A 15 4.11 3.05 -9.25
C ASP A 15 3.45 3.82 -10.41
N THR A 16 3.67 5.14 -10.45
CA THR A 16 3.07 6.01 -11.46
C THR A 16 3.71 5.86 -12.83
N ALA A 17 4.96 5.39 -12.93
CA ALA A 17 5.62 5.13 -14.22
C ALA A 17 4.98 3.94 -14.93
N GLN A 18 4.63 2.91 -14.16
CA GLN A 18 4.03 1.67 -14.68
C GLN A 18 2.50 1.70 -14.65
N ALA A 19 1.90 2.75 -14.07
CA ALA A 19 0.46 2.86 -13.82
C ALA A 19 -0.09 1.60 -13.11
N THR A 20 0.65 1.11 -12.11
CA THR A 20 0.33 -0.12 -11.37
C THR A 20 0.20 0.14 -9.88
N PHE A 21 -0.62 -0.67 -9.20
CA PHE A 21 -0.71 -0.65 -7.74
C PHE A 21 -0.85 -2.05 -7.15
N SER A 22 -0.33 -2.25 -5.95
CA SER A 22 -0.55 -3.44 -5.12
C SER A 22 -1.29 -3.06 -3.85
N VAL A 23 -1.99 -4.03 -3.27
CA VAL A 23 -2.66 -3.87 -1.97
C VAL A 23 -1.96 -4.77 -0.97
N GLU A 24 -1.38 -4.13 0.02
CA GLU A 24 -0.47 -4.65 1.01
C GLU A 24 -1.14 -4.67 2.39
N GLY A 25 -0.67 -5.55 3.28
CA GLY A 25 -1.22 -5.73 4.62
C GLY A 25 -2.14 -6.95 4.78
N PRO A 26 -2.89 -7.08 5.88
CA PRO A 26 -3.02 -6.10 6.97
C PRO A 26 -1.67 -5.79 7.63
N VAL A 27 -1.41 -4.50 7.83
CA VAL A 27 -0.21 -3.95 8.44
C VAL A 27 -0.58 -3.43 9.82
N SER A 28 0.15 -3.85 10.85
CA SER A 28 0.01 -3.32 12.22
C SER A 28 1.22 -2.48 12.63
N ASP A 29 2.37 -2.66 11.97
CA ASP A 29 3.58 -1.87 12.11
C ASP A 29 4.05 -1.48 10.70
N ASP A 30 4.04 -0.18 10.40
CA ASP A 30 4.45 0.34 9.10
C ASP A 30 5.92 0.70 9.01
N ARG A 31 6.75 0.49 10.05
CA ARG A 31 8.17 0.88 9.99
C ARG A 31 8.91 0.14 8.89
N ALA A 32 8.65 -1.16 8.76
CA ALA A 32 9.22 -1.98 7.69
C ALA A 32 8.72 -1.52 6.30
N TRP A 33 7.44 -1.15 6.20
CA TRP A 33 6.86 -0.58 4.98
C TRP A 33 7.49 0.76 4.61
N GLN A 34 7.61 1.68 5.57
CA GLN A 34 8.23 2.98 5.36
C GLN A 34 9.68 2.84 4.89
N ALA A 35 10.46 1.95 5.52
CA ALA A 35 11.84 1.68 5.10
C ALA A 35 11.91 1.11 3.68
N ALA A 36 11.06 0.13 3.36
CA ALA A 36 11.04 -0.49 2.05
C ALA A 36 10.57 0.46 0.94
N ILE A 37 9.57 1.30 1.22
CA ILE A 37 9.10 2.33 0.30
C ILE A 37 10.17 3.41 0.13
N ALA A 38 10.81 3.86 1.20
CA ALA A 38 11.91 4.82 1.10
C ALA A 38 13.05 4.30 0.24
N ALA A 39 13.42 3.02 0.40
CA ALA A 39 14.40 2.36 -0.48
C ALA A 39 13.91 2.32 -1.94
N ALA A 40 12.66 1.90 -2.18
CA ALA A 40 12.08 1.87 -3.52
C ALA A 40 11.98 3.27 -4.16
N CYS A 41 11.74 4.32 -3.39
CA CYS A 41 11.70 5.70 -3.87
C CYS A 41 13.08 6.23 -4.27
N VAL A 42 14.16 5.75 -3.65
CA VAL A 42 15.54 6.08 -4.05
C VAL A 42 15.85 5.51 -5.43
N ASP A 43 15.46 4.27 -5.69
CA ASP A 43 15.63 3.63 -7.00
C ASP A 43 14.61 4.10 -8.05
N ARG A 44 13.39 4.45 -7.61
CA ARG A 44 12.24 4.80 -8.47
C ARG A 44 11.40 5.89 -7.82
N ALA A 45 11.67 7.14 -8.20
CA ALA A 45 10.92 8.31 -7.72
C ALA A 45 9.40 8.30 -8.06
N THR A 46 8.94 7.33 -8.85
CA THR A 46 7.54 7.13 -9.22
C THR A 46 6.76 6.22 -8.27
N VAL A 47 7.43 5.61 -7.29
CA VAL A 47 6.80 4.79 -6.26
C VAL A 47 6.21 5.66 -5.16
N GLY A 48 5.00 5.35 -4.73
CA GLY A 48 4.31 6.00 -3.62
C GLY A 48 3.40 5.05 -2.88
N TYR A 49 2.79 5.50 -1.79
CA TYR A 49 1.86 4.69 -1.01
C TYR A 49 0.70 5.50 -0.42
N HIS A 50 -0.38 4.81 -0.07
CA HIS A 50 -1.56 5.34 0.59
C HIS A 50 -2.03 4.36 1.67
N ALA A 51 -2.23 4.84 2.91
CA ALA A 51 -2.75 4.02 4.00
C ALA A 51 -4.29 4.12 4.05
N CYS A 52 -4.97 2.97 4.11
CA CYS A 52 -6.43 2.87 4.23
C CYS A 52 -6.83 2.38 5.62
N LEU A 53 -7.49 3.23 6.41
CA LEU A 53 -7.73 3.04 7.85
C LEU A 53 -9.15 2.54 8.23
N ASP A 54 -10.11 2.43 7.30
CA ASP A 54 -11.56 2.38 7.64
C ASP A 54 -12.33 1.12 7.19
N GLY A 55 -12.91 0.31 8.11
CA GLY A 55 -13.82 -0.86 7.86
C GLY A 55 -13.36 -2.24 8.42
N GLY A 56 -13.34 -3.39 7.72
CA GLY A 56 -12.68 -4.63 8.19
C GLY A 56 -11.84 -5.36 7.13
N ALA A 57 -10.76 -6.05 7.55
CA ALA A 57 -9.66 -6.60 6.72
C ALA A 57 -10.01 -7.25 5.37
N ARG A 58 -11.11 -7.98 5.28
CA ARG A 58 -11.49 -8.72 4.05
C ARG A 58 -12.35 -7.89 3.09
N MET A 59 -13.23 -7.06 3.63
CA MET A 59 -14.03 -6.10 2.86
C MET A 59 -13.10 -4.99 2.31
N TRP A 60 -12.09 -4.59 3.09
CA TRP A 60 -11.04 -3.63 2.72
C TRP A 60 -10.30 -3.93 1.43
N ARG A 61 -9.81 -5.17 1.25
CA ARG A 61 -8.93 -5.48 0.11
C ARG A 61 -9.64 -5.42 -1.24
N ARG A 62 -10.97 -5.60 -1.26
CA ARG A 62 -11.77 -5.43 -2.48
C ARG A 62 -12.17 -3.98 -2.65
N THR A 63 -12.74 -3.35 -1.63
CA THR A 63 -13.22 -1.97 -1.71
C THR A 63 -12.09 -0.99 -1.99
N ALA A 64 -11.01 -1.00 -1.19
CA ALA A 64 -9.88 -0.09 -1.37
C ALA A 64 -9.17 -0.28 -2.72
N ALA A 65 -9.05 -1.53 -3.18
CA ALA A 65 -8.49 -1.81 -4.51
C ALA A 65 -9.39 -1.31 -5.64
N GLN A 66 -10.71 -1.47 -5.50
CA GLN A 66 -11.67 -1.02 -6.49
C GLN A 66 -11.73 0.50 -6.55
N GLU A 67 -11.88 1.18 -5.41
CA GLU A 67 -11.90 2.64 -5.32
C GLU A 67 -10.62 3.26 -5.87
N PHE A 68 -9.46 2.69 -5.53
CA PHE A 68 -8.18 3.19 -6.05
C PHE A 68 -8.06 2.99 -7.55
N ARG A 69 -8.49 1.83 -8.07
CA ARG A 69 -8.52 1.57 -9.52
C ARG A 69 -9.47 2.51 -10.24
N GLU A 70 -10.67 2.76 -9.71
CA GLU A 70 -11.66 3.68 -10.30
C GLU A 70 -11.15 5.13 -10.30
N ARG A 71 -10.44 5.54 -9.24
CA ARG A 71 -9.88 6.89 -9.11
C ARG A 71 -8.67 7.15 -10.02
N THR A 72 -7.80 6.16 -10.21
CA THR A 72 -6.49 6.34 -10.88
C THR A 72 -6.40 5.70 -12.26
N GLY A 73 -7.25 4.72 -12.55
CA GLY A 73 -7.12 3.86 -13.73
C GLY A 73 -5.97 2.85 -13.66
N TYR A 74 -5.25 2.77 -12.54
CA TYR A 74 -4.06 1.92 -12.43
C TYR A 74 -4.42 0.43 -12.43
N ARG A 75 -3.50 -0.40 -12.93
CA ARG A 75 -3.64 -1.85 -12.95
C ARG A 75 -3.23 -2.43 -11.60
N ARG A 76 -4.09 -3.29 -11.04
CA ARG A 76 -3.73 -4.06 -9.85
C ARG A 76 -2.70 -5.14 -10.18
N VAL A 77 -1.60 -5.17 -9.45
CA VAL A 77 -0.58 -6.22 -9.47
C VAL A 77 -0.59 -7.05 -8.19
N ALA A 78 0.20 -8.11 -8.14
CA ALA A 78 0.28 -8.97 -6.96
C ALA A 78 0.93 -8.22 -5.78
N MET A 79 0.62 -8.68 -4.57
CA MET A 79 1.25 -8.22 -3.34
C MET A 79 2.78 -8.40 -3.43
N GLY A 80 3.55 -7.41 -2.98
CA GLY A 80 5.01 -7.45 -3.01
C GLY A 80 5.65 -7.26 -4.39
N SER A 81 4.87 -6.96 -5.44
CA SER A 81 5.41 -6.74 -6.80
C SER A 81 6.06 -5.38 -7.00
N ILE A 82 5.70 -4.37 -6.20
CA ILE A 82 6.22 -3.00 -6.32
C ILE A 82 7.32 -2.75 -5.30
N VAL A 83 7.09 -3.17 -4.05
CA VAL A 83 8.03 -3.03 -2.93
C VAL A 83 8.16 -4.39 -2.25
N GLN A 84 9.39 -4.79 -1.95
CA GLN A 84 9.68 -6.00 -1.18
C GLN A 84 10.01 -5.61 0.27
N ILE A 85 9.46 -6.35 1.23
CA ILE A 85 9.70 -6.19 2.67
C ILE A 85 10.42 -7.41 3.21
#